data_AF-A0A939BHJ9-F1
#
_entry.id   AF-A0A939BHJ9-F1
#
_cell.length_a   1.000
_cell.length_b   1.000
_cell.length_c   1.000
_cell.angle_alpha   90.00
_cell.angle_beta   90.00
_cell.angle_gamma   90.00
#
_symmetry.space_group_name_H-M   'P 1'
#
loop_
_entity.id
_entity.type
_entity.pdbx_description
1 polymer ?
#
loop_
_entity_poly.entity_id
_entity_poly.type
_entity_poly.pdbx_seq_one_letter_code
_entity_poly.pdbx_strand_id
1 'polypeptide(L)'
;MISSKTIKRNICVMPILFIFSMMFSVTVAGVNTRYAVYMIWLIVSLLRQPRLTINNKIMLFPITLLILILYTTFIMSVNNTDNTFEVMRFCRGLLTYLIIFIFISSGKYNKQQIMDSLLIVIWLHSIVIILGVIFPIVKDIVMPISQYSKEFLSMRSSGFLSGFDDAGFLCNVGLIMDYLRRRSYLSRNVGVTTVIFALAAALTSRFNMLCMAMIILYIMIKELRSGGIASKLMITIIGIMALGFGIVFWILTTNVNIDLKNQLLADYPALDALYTTSLGSYTDYGVYNKVIGKHLSLNGLDIFNIFFGAGYRTGHSDIGYIKTIYSIGIVGILIEIAAYYIAIRNVLNVSTRRKIKNNQDTLFFVASTLFMFLMEAKNSLIFSSTTFEMMSIIYLCIMIKTKNINKLKFNTVRN
;
A
#
# COMPACT_ATOMS: atom_id res chain seq x y z
N MET A 1 -27.96 29.83 11.12
CA MET A 1 -28.33 28.42 11.34
C MET A 1 -27.90 27.58 10.14
N ILE A 2 -26.73 26.94 10.21
CA ILE A 2 -26.26 26.05 9.15
C ILE A 2 -26.76 24.65 9.50
N SER A 3 -27.70 24.16 8.69
CA SER A 3 -28.22 22.79 8.75
C SER A 3 -27.07 21.78 8.75
N SER A 4 -26.84 21.13 9.90
CA SER A 4 -26.00 19.94 9.97
C SER A 4 -26.76 18.79 9.32
N LYS A 5 -26.68 18.68 7.98
CA LYS A 5 -27.03 17.42 7.31
C LYS A 5 -26.04 16.35 7.77
N THR A 6 -26.42 15.61 8.80
CA THR A 6 -25.84 14.33 9.17
C THR A 6 -26.02 13.42 7.95
N ILE A 7 -24.97 13.31 7.13
CA ILE A 7 -24.92 12.33 6.04
C ILE A 7 -24.96 10.96 6.74
N LYS A 8 -26.14 10.32 6.78
CA LYS A 8 -26.28 8.92 7.22
C LYS A 8 -25.32 8.09 6.37
N ARG A 9 -24.26 7.58 7.00
CA ARG A 9 -23.27 6.72 6.38
C ARG A 9 -23.88 5.34 6.22
N ASN A 10 -24.43 5.06 5.05
CA ASN A 10 -24.77 3.69 4.69
C ASN A 10 -23.46 2.97 4.35
N ILE A 11 -22.92 2.22 5.32
CA ILE A 11 -21.83 1.28 5.08
C ILE A 11 -22.34 0.30 4.03
N CYS A 12 -21.72 0.31 2.84
CA CYS A 12 -22.05 -0.64 1.79
C CYS A 12 -21.16 -1.88 1.95
N VAL A 13 -21.79 -3.03 2.18
CA VAL A 13 -21.08 -4.31 2.32
C VAL A 13 -20.40 -4.73 1.01
N MET A 14 -21.04 -4.49 -0.14
CA MET A 14 -20.50 -4.97 -1.42
C MET A 14 -19.15 -4.36 -1.81
N PRO A 15 -18.91 -3.04 -1.73
CA PRO A 15 -17.58 -2.50 -2.00
C PRO A 15 -16.54 -2.98 -0.98
N ILE A 16 -16.92 -3.25 0.28
CA ILE A 16 -16.00 -3.86 1.27
C ILE A 16 -15.58 -5.25 0.81
N LEU A 17 -16.53 -6.12 0.47
CA LEU A 17 -16.25 -7.47 -0.01
C LEU A 17 -15.43 -7.46 -1.30
N PHE A 18 -15.76 -6.56 -2.23
CA PHE A 18 -15.01 -6.37 -3.48
C PHE A 18 -13.56 -6.00 -3.21
N ILE A 19 -13.33 -4.93 -2.45
CA ILE A 19 -11.98 -4.43 -2.18
C ILE A 19 -11.19 -5.47 -1.38
N PHE A 20 -11.80 -6.07 -0.35
CA PHE A 20 -11.17 -7.10 0.47
C PHE A 20 -10.65 -8.28 -0.37
N SER A 21 -11.51 -8.84 -1.23
CA SER A 21 -11.18 -10.02 -2.03
C SER A 21 -10.33 -9.72 -3.27
N MET A 22 -10.32 -8.47 -3.77
CA MET A 22 -9.38 -8.05 -4.81
C MET A 22 -7.98 -7.82 -4.24
N MET A 23 -7.87 -7.28 -3.02
CA MET A 23 -6.59 -6.98 -2.37
C MET A 23 -5.98 -8.18 -1.66
N PHE A 24 -6.78 -9.04 -1.04
CA PHE A 24 -6.31 -10.20 -0.28
C PHE A 24 -6.76 -11.48 -0.97
N SER A 25 -5.85 -12.45 -1.10
CA SER A 25 -6.12 -13.69 -1.83
C SER A 25 -6.03 -14.90 -0.94
N VAL A 26 -7.06 -15.73 -0.96
CA VAL A 26 -7.09 -16.98 -0.21
C VAL A 26 -6.43 -18.11 -1.03
N THR A 27 -5.60 -18.90 -0.38
CA THR A 27 -5.16 -20.22 -0.85
C THR A 27 -6.00 -21.30 -0.18
N VAL A 28 -6.54 -22.21 -0.98
CA VAL A 28 -7.28 -23.38 -0.48
C VAL A 28 -6.53 -24.61 -0.99
N ALA A 29 -6.10 -25.48 -0.08
CA ALA A 29 -5.31 -26.68 -0.41
C ALA A 29 -4.08 -26.38 -1.30
N GLY A 30 -3.37 -25.27 -1.05
CA GLY A 30 -2.21 -24.84 -1.84
C GLY A 30 -2.53 -24.17 -3.18
N VAL A 31 -3.81 -24.15 -3.61
CA VAL A 31 -4.24 -23.51 -4.85
C VAL A 31 -4.61 -22.05 -4.60
N ASN A 32 -4.02 -21.14 -5.36
CA ASN A 32 -4.34 -19.72 -5.30
C ASN A 32 -5.72 -19.43 -5.93
N THR A 33 -6.73 -19.15 -5.09
CA THR A 33 -8.12 -18.95 -5.53
C THR A 33 -8.39 -17.59 -6.18
N ARG A 34 -7.38 -16.73 -6.26
CA ARG A 34 -7.47 -15.36 -6.77
C ARG A 34 -8.13 -15.28 -8.16
N TYR A 35 -7.81 -16.19 -9.07
CA TYR A 35 -8.40 -16.19 -10.41
C TYR A 35 -9.90 -16.53 -10.40
N ALA A 36 -10.34 -17.43 -9.53
CA ALA A 36 -11.76 -17.71 -9.35
C ALA A 36 -12.50 -16.49 -8.78
N VAL A 37 -11.92 -15.81 -7.80
CA VAL A 37 -12.44 -14.55 -7.25
C VAL A 37 -12.57 -13.48 -8.34
N TYR A 38 -11.56 -13.34 -9.20
CA TYR A 38 -11.60 -12.41 -10.33
C TYR A 38 -12.74 -12.71 -11.30
N MET A 39 -12.96 -13.99 -11.64
CA MET A 39 -14.08 -14.40 -12.49
C MET A 39 -15.45 -14.11 -11.86
N ILE A 40 -15.61 -14.40 -10.56
CA ILE A 40 -16.85 -14.06 -9.82
C ILE A 40 -17.11 -12.57 -9.91
N TRP A 41 -16.11 -11.73 -9.64
CA TRP A 41 -16.28 -10.29 -9.69
C TRP A 41 -16.49 -9.73 -11.09
N LEU A 42 -15.91 -10.35 -12.11
CA LEU A 42 -16.19 -10.01 -13.50
C LEU A 42 -17.68 -10.24 -13.81
N ILE A 43 -18.21 -11.43 -13.50
CA ILE A 43 -19.63 -11.77 -13.71
C ILE A 43 -20.53 -10.81 -12.93
N VAL A 44 -20.29 -10.64 -11.63
CA VAL A 44 -21.05 -9.72 -10.77
C VAL A 44 -21.02 -8.28 -11.30
N SER A 45 -19.89 -7.84 -11.85
CA SER A 45 -19.76 -6.49 -12.39
C SER A 45 -20.47 -6.32 -13.73
N LEU A 46 -20.44 -7.33 -14.60
CA LEU A 46 -21.15 -7.34 -15.89
C LEU A 46 -22.67 -7.38 -15.69
N LEU A 47 -23.18 -8.19 -14.76
CA LEU A 47 -24.60 -8.26 -14.39
C LEU A 47 -25.15 -6.91 -13.87
N ARG A 48 -24.27 -6.01 -13.45
CA ARG A 48 -24.64 -4.66 -12.98
C ARG A 48 -24.76 -3.63 -14.11
N GLN A 49 -24.62 -4.05 -15.36
CA GLN A 49 -24.75 -3.23 -16.57
C GLN A 49 -23.90 -1.94 -16.50
N PRO A 50 -22.57 -2.07 -16.54
CA PRO A 50 -21.67 -0.95 -16.36
C PRO A 50 -21.76 0.08 -17.48
N ARG A 51 -21.78 1.36 -17.12
CA ARG A 51 -21.70 2.46 -18.09
C ARG A 51 -20.24 2.76 -18.36
N LEU A 52 -19.64 1.97 -19.24
CA LEU A 52 -18.22 2.07 -19.59
C LEU A 52 -17.96 3.40 -20.29
N THR A 53 -17.12 4.23 -19.68
CA THR A 53 -16.62 5.46 -20.33
C THR A 53 -15.13 5.31 -20.52
N ILE A 54 -14.72 5.08 -21.77
CA ILE A 54 -13.31 4.92 -22.12
C ILE A 54 -12.73 6.31 -22.44
N ASN A 55 -11.55 6.59 -21.89
CA ASN A 55 -10.76 7.78 -22.16
C ASN A 55 -9.28 7.41 -22.03
N ASN A 56 -8.41 8.07 -22.78
CA ASN A 56 -6.95 7.89 -22.76
C ASN A 56 -6.37 7.84 -21.33
N LYS A 57 -6.89 8.66 -20.41
CA LYS A 57 -6.44 8.65 -19.00
C LYS A 57 -6.80 7.34 -18.29
N ILE A 58 -7.97 6.77 -18.55
CA ILE A 58 -8.40 5.49 -17.95
C ILE A 58 -7.62 4.33 -18.58
N MET A 59 -7.26 4.44 -19.86
CA MET A 59 -6.49 3.43 -20.60
C MET A 59 -4.98 3.44 -20.30
N LEU A 60 -4.49 4.38 -19.50
CA LEU A 60 -3.07 4.51 -19.16
C LEU A 60 -2.47 3.20 -18.65
N PHE A 61 -3.01 2.64 -17.57
CA PHE A 61 -2.47 1.41 -16.99
C PHE A 61 -2.64 0.18 -17.89
N PRO A 62 -3.80 -0.07 -18.55
CA PRO A 62 -3.94 -1.16 -19.51
C PRO A 62 -2.92 -1.11 -20.64
N ILE A 63 -2.71 0.07 -21.25
CA ILE A 63 -1.74 0.24 -22.34
C ILE A 63 -0.32 0.02 -21.82
N THR A 64 0.03 0.59 -20.66
CA THR A 64 1.36 0.40 -20.07
C THR A 64 1.62 -1.07 -19.76
N LEU A 65 0.66 -1.78 -19.17
CA LEU A 65 0.79 -3.20 -18.84
C LEU A 65 0.93 -4.05 -20.10
N LEU A 66 0.19 -3.75 -21.17
CA LEU A 66 0.36 -4.43 -22.47
C LEU A 66 1.76 -4.19 -23.05
N ILE A 67 2.27 -2.96 -22.99
CA ILE A 67 3.65 -2.65 -23.41
C ILE A 67 4.64 -3.45 -22.58
N LEU A 68 4.50 -3.48 -21.26
CA LEU A 68 5.38 -4.24 -20.37
C LEU A 68 5.31 -5.75 -20.63
N ILE A 69 4.13 -6.33 -20.87
CA ILE A 69 3.97 -7.76 -21.23
C ILE A 69 4.70 -8.09 -22.52
N LEU A 70 4.52 -7.27 -23.57
CA LEU A 70 5.18 -7.48 -24.86
C LEU A 70 6.70 -7.31 -24.71
N TYR A 71 7.12 -6.29 -23.97
CA TYR A 71 8.52 -6.00 -23.70
C TYR A 71 9.19 -7.14 -22.94
N THR A 72 8.62 -7.62 -21.83
CA THR A 72 9.23 -8.69 -21.05
C THR A 72 9.23 -10.01 -21.78
N THR A 73 8.17 -10.34 -22.51
CA THR A 73 8.15 -11.52 -23.38
C THR A 73 9.27 -11.45 -24.42
N PHE A 74 9.46 -10.29 -25.06
CA PHE A 74 10.55 -10.08 -26.01
C PHE A 74 11.93 -10.28 -25.37
N ILE A 75 12.18 -9.66 -24.20
CA ILE A 75 13.45 -9.82 -23.48
C ILE A 75 13.69 -11.28 -23.07
N MET A 76 12.67 -11.98 -22.61
CA MET A 76 12.76 -13.41 -22.29
C MET A 76 13.13 -14.24 -23.51
N SER A 77 12.56 -13.93 -24.69
CA SER A 77 12.89 -14.63 -25.94
C SER A 77 14.30 -14.31 -26.42
N VAL A 78 14.76 -13.05 -26.32
CA VAL A 78 16.12 -12.66 -26.71
C VAL A 78 17.18 -13.33 -25.83
N ASN A 79 16.91 -13.42 -24.53
CA ASN A 79 17.85 -13.99 -23.55
C ASN A 79 17.63 -15.48 -23.27
N ASN A 80 16.71 -16.15 -23.98
CA ASN A 80 16.36 -17.56 -23.79
C ASN A 80 16.08 -17.95 -22.33
N THR A 81 15.25 -17.15 -21.63
CA THR A 81 14.88 -17.41 -20.24
C THR A 81 13.44 -17.88 -20.10
N ASP A 82 13.20 -18.91 -19.31
CA ASP A 82 11.85 -19.46 -19.06
C ASP A 82 11.13 -18.82 -17.85
N ASN A 83 11.70 -17.77 -17.26
CA ASN A 83 11.15 -17.14 -16.06
C ASN A 83 9.93 -16.25 -16.39
N THR A 84 8.75 -16.85 -16.42
CA THR A 84 7.48 -16.16 -16.73
C THR A 84 6.95 -15.24 -15.61
N PHE A 85 7.68 -15.05 -14.51
CA PHE A 85 7.17 -14.37 -13.31
C PHE A 85 6.68 -12.94 -13.59
N GLU A 86 7.47 -12.07 -14.22
CA GLU A 86 7.05 -10.68 -14.47
C GLU A 86 5.97 -10.60 -15.55
N VAL A 87 6.00 -11.46 -16.57
CA VAL A 87 4.92 -11.57 -17.57
C VAL A 87 3.59 -11.87 -16.86
N MET A 88 3.57 -12.90 -16.01
CA MET A 88 2.37 -13.27 -15.25
C MET A 88 1.95 -12.18 -14.27
N ARG A 89 2.90 -11.47 -13.66
CA ARG A 89 2.63 -10.32 -12.79
C ARG A 89 1.89 -9.21 -13.55
N PHE A 90 2.34 -8.86 -14.75
CA PHE A 90 1.71 -7.82 -15.57
C PHE A 90 0.37 -8.27 -16.17
N CYS A 91 0.26 -9.52 -16.62
CA CYS A 91 -1.02 -10.11 -17.07
C CYS A 91 -2.07 -10.06 -15.98
N ARG A 92 -1.70 -10.43 -14.75
CA ARG A 92 -2.56 -10.32 -13.56
C ARG A 92 -2.92 -8.86 -13.26
N GLY A 93 -1.96 -7.94 -13.36
CA GLY A 93 -2.21 -6.50 -13.25
C GLY A 93 -3.26 -6.03 -14.27
N LEU A 94 -3.14 -6.46 -15.52
CA LEU A 94 -4.08 -6.08 -16.57
C LEU A 94 -5.49 -6.58 -16.27
N LEU A 95 -5.61 -7.87 -15.92
CA LEU A 95 -6.87 -8.50 -15.57
C LEU A 95 -7.55 -7.81 -14.39
N THR A 96 -6.81 -7.57 -13.30
CA THR A 96 -7.33 -6.92 -12.09
C THR A 96 -7.78 -5.49 -12.35
N TYR A 97 -7.00 -4.72 -13.11
CA TYR A 97 -7.36 -3.36 -13.47
C TYR A 97 -8.67 -3.32 -14.25
N LEU A 98 -8.86 -4.21 -15.22
CA LEU A 98 -10.08 -4.30 -16.02
C LEU A 98 -11.30 -4.64 -15.15
N ILE A 99 -11.18 -5.58 -14.23
CA ILE A 99 -12.28 -5.95 -13.32
C ILE A 99 -12.64 -4.76 -12.42
N ILE A 100 -11.64 -4.09 -11.83
CA ILE A 100 -11.86 -2.88 -11.01
C ILE A 100 -12.50 -1.76 -11.82
N PHE A 101 -12.07 -1.58 -13.07
CA PHE A 101 -12.65 -0.60 -13.99
C PHE A 101 -14.13 -0.88 -14.26
N ILE A 102 -14.50 -2.12 -14.57
CA ILE A 102 -15.89 -2.52 -14.82
C ILE A 102 -16.73 -2.32 -13.54
N PHE A 103 -16.23 -2.76 -12.38
CA PHE A 103 -16.93 -2.61 -11.09
C PHE A 103 -17.21 -1.15 -10.75
N ILE A 104 -16.20 -0.27 -10.83
CA ILE A 104 -16.34 1.16 -10.52
C ILE A 104 -17.24 1.86 -11.55
N SER A 105 -17.15 1.47 -12.83
CA SER A 105 -17.96 2.02 -13.92
C SER A 105 -19.46 1.69 -13.81
N SER A 106 -19.86 0.73 -12.98
CA SER A 106 -21.26 0.38 -12.71
C SER A 106 -22.13 1.53 -12.20
N GLY A 107 -21.53 2.65 -11.77
CA GLY A 107 -22.31 3.82 -11.34
C GLY A 107 -22.92 3.68 -9.95
N LYS A 108 -23.18 2.46 -9.45
CA LYS A 108 -23.98 2.17 -8.24
C LYS A 108 -23.46 2.80 -6.94
N TYR A 109 -22.14 2.89 -6.77
CA TYR A 109 -21.53 3.45 -5.56
C TYR A 109 -20.89 4.81 -5.80
N ASN A 110 -21.04 5.71 -4.84
CA ASN A 110 -20.39 7.02 -4.84
C ASN A 110 -18.92 6.89 -4.46
N LYS A 111 -18.10 7.88 -4.86
CA LYS A 111 -16.66 7.95 -4.55
C LYS A 111 -16.39 7.73 -3.05
N GLN A 112 -17.15 8.43 -2.20
CA GLN A 112 -16.97 8.35 -0.76
C GLN A 112 -17.23 6.95 -0.20
N GLN A 113 -18.25 6.25 -0.70
CA GLN A 113 -18.55 4.90 -0.27
C GLN A 113 -17.40 3.95 -0.57
N ILE A 114 -16.78 4.07 -1.76
CA ILE A 114 -15.64 3.22 -2.14
C ILE A 114 -14.41 3.55 -1.28
N MET A 115 -14.13 4.83 -1.03
CA MET A 115 -13.01 5.25 -0.17
C MET A 115 -13.23 4.81 1.28
N ASP A 116 -14.42 4.97 1.84
CA ASP A 116 -14.72 4.50 3.20
C ASP A 116 -14.62 2.97 3.30
N SER A 117 -15.07 2.23 2.28
CA SER A 117 -14.88 0.78 2.22
C SER A 117 -13.40 0.38 2.15
N LEU A 118 -12.57 1.09 1.38
CA LEU A 118 -11.12 0.85 1.34
C LEU A 118 -10.49 1.04 2.73
N LEU A 119 -10.85 2.13 3.42
CA LEU A 119 -10.33 2.39 4.76
C LEU A 119 -10.76 1.31 5.76
N ILE A 120 -12.00 0.83 5.69
CA ILE A 120 -12.49 -0.27 6.54
C ILE A 120 -11.69 -1.55 6.27
N VAL A 121 -11.40 -1.88 5.01
CA VAL A 121 -10.58 -3.04 4.65
C VAL A 121 -9.16 -2.95 5.22
N ILE A 122 -8.51 -1.79 5.10
CA ILE A 122 -7.17 -1.56 5.68
C ILE A 122 -7.22 -1.58 7.23
N TRP A 123 -8.31 -1.08 7.82
CA TRP A 123 -8.54 -1.12 9.26
C TRP A 123 -8.70 -2.55 9.78
N LEU A 124 -9.48 -3.40 9.10
CA LEU A 124 -9.61 -4.83 9.41
C LEU A 124 -8.26 -5.53 9.33
N HIS A 125 -7.48 -5.26 8.28
CA HIS A 125 -6.12 -5.78 8.15
C HIS A 125 -5.23 -5.41 9.36
N SER A 126 -5.32 -4.15 9.81
CA SER A 126 -4.54 -3.64 10.95
C SER A 126 -4.93 -4.31 12.27
N ILE A 127 -6.21 -4.60 12.47
CA ILE A 127 -6.67 -5.39 13.64
C ILE A 127 -6.08 -6.80 13.60
N VAL A 128 -6.09 -7.45 12.45
CA VAL A 128 -5.56 -8.81 12.32
C VAL A 128 -4.05 -8.85 12.60
N ILE A 129 -3.30 -7.80 12.26
CA ILE A 129 -1.89 -7.68 12.65
C ILE A 129 -1.75 -7.67 14.18
N ILE A 130 -2.49 -6.79 14.85
CA ILE A 130 -2.44 -6.64 16.31
C ILE A 130 -2.85 -7.96 16.99
N LEU A 131 -3.97 -8.55 16.58
CA LEU A 131 -4.45 -9.82 17.10
C LEU A 131 -3.46 -10.95 16.83
N GLY A 132 -2.79 -10.98 15.68
CA GLY A 132 -1.77 -11.98 15.38
C GLY A 132 -0.57 -11.93 16.32
N VAL A 133 -0.19 -10.74 16.80
CA VAL A 133 0.89 -10.60 17.79
C VAL A 133 0.43 -10.99 19.19
N ILE A 134 -0.78 -10.59 19.59
CA ILE A 134 -1.32 -10.90 20.94
C ILE A 134 -1.70 -12.38 21.05
N PHE A 135 -2.31 -12.94 20.02
CA PHE A 135 -2.83 -14.29 19.95
C PHE A 135 -2.23 -15.03 18.75
N PRO A 136 -1.15 -15.81 18.94
CA PRO A 136 -0.48 -16.52 17.86
C PRO A 136 -1.40 -17.38 16.99
N ILE A 137 -2.46 -17.97 17.57
CA ILE A 137 -3.48 -18.77 16.85
C ILE A 137 -4.14 -18.01 15.69
N VAL A 138 -4.21 -16.67 15.77
CA VAL A 138 -4.76 -15.84 14.69
C VAL A 138 -3.85 -15.89 13.46
N LYS A 139 -2.54 -16.06 13.64
CA LYS A 139 -1.61 -16.23 12.52
C LYS A 139 -1.88 -17.53 11.77
N ASP A 140 -2.21 -18.61 12.49
CA ASP A 140 -2.58 -19.90 11.89
C ASP A 140 -3.90 -19.80 11.12
N ILE A 141 -4.92 -19.16 11.71
CA ILE A 141 -6.23 -18.95 11.06
C ILE A 141 -6.10 -18.14 9.77
N VAL A 142 -5.19 -17.16 9.75
CA VAL A 142 -5.02 -16.23 8.63
C VAL A 142 -3.99 -16.72 7.61
N MET A 143 -3.20 -17.75 7.93
CA MET A 143 -2.20 -18.35 7.03
C MET A 143 -2.74 -18.67 5.63
N PRO A 144 -3.95 -19.24 5.46
CA PRO A 144 -4.52 -19.47 4.13
C PRO A 144 -4.77 -18.18 3.33
N ILE A 145 -4.94 -17.04 3.99
CA ILE A 145 -5.17 -15.74 3.34
C ILE A 145 -3.85 -15.00 3.12
N SER A 146 -2.96 -15.04 4.11
CA SER A 146 -1.69 -14.35 4.05
C SER A 146 -0.71 -15.01 3.09
N GLN A 147 -0.88 -16.31 2.78
CA GLN A 147 0.08 -17.12 2.01
C GLN A 147 1.48 -17.08 2.62
N TYR A 148 1.55 -16.80 3.93
CA TYR A 148 2.80 -16.66 4.65
C TYR A 148 3.36 -18.07 4.93
N SER A 149 4.43 -18.43 4.23
CA SER A 149 5.13 -19.72 4.36
C SER A 149 6.42 -19.63 5.18
N LYS A 150 6.71 -18.46 5.77
CA LYS A 150 7.92 -18.20 6.55
C LYS A 150 7.70 -18.52 8.02
N GLU A 151 8.77 -18.47 8.79
CA GLU A 151 8.75 -18.67 10.25
C GLU A 151 7.85 -17.64 10.96
N PHE A 152 7.08 -18.13 11.93
CA PHE A 152 6.25 -17.29 12.79
C PHE A 152 7.13 -16.49 13.75
N LEU A 153 7.17 -15.19 13.54
CA LEU A 153 7.91 -14.27 14.38
C LEU A 153 6.99 -13.77 15.52
N SER A 154 7.44 -13.87 16.77
CA SER A 154 6.64 -13.58 17.97
C SER A 154 6.06 -12.16 17.96
N MET A 155 6.90 -11.15 17.71
CA MET A 155 6.55 -9.73 17.80
C MET A 155 6.17 -9.09 16.45
N ARG A 156 5.93 -9.92 15.42
CA ARG A 156 5.57 -9.45 14.08
C ARG A 156 4.36 -10.18 13.53
N SER A 157 3.54 -9.45 12.77
CA SER A 157 2.48 -10.06 11.99
C SER A 157 2.36 -9.37 10.63
N SER A 158 2.11 -10.14 9.58
CA SER A 158 1.86 -9.65 8.23
C SER A 158 0.36 -9.52 7.92
N GLY A 159 -0.51 -9.84 8.89
CA GLY A 159 -1.96 -9.79 8.72
C GLY A 159 -2.41 -10.65 7.54
N PHE A 160 -3.20 -10.06 6.64
CA PHE A 160 -3.67 -10.72 5.40
C PHE A 160 -2.65 -10.75 4.25
N LEU A 161 -1.39 -10.37 4.47
CA LEU A 161 -0.36 -10.32 3.42
C LEU A 161 0.79 -11.28 3.71
N SER A 162 1.53 -11.64 2.66
CA SER A 162 2.69 -12.54 2.75
C SER A 162 3.97 -11.82 3.18
N GLY A 163 4.00 -10.48 3.11
CA GLY A 163 5.14 -9.66 3.43
C GLY A 163 4.85 -8.70 4.59
N PHE A 164 5.74 -8.68 5.58
CA PHE A 164 5.67 -7.69 6.68
C PHE A 164 5.80 -6.25 6.19
N ASP A 165 6.63 -6.01 5.17
CA ASP A 165 6.82 -4.67 4.63
C ASP A 165 5.57 -4.17 3.89
N ASP A 166 4.87 -5.07 3.17
CA ASP A 166 3.64 -4.76 2.45
C ASP A 166 2.49 -4.50 3.44
N ALA A 167 2.44 -5.28 4.52
CA ALA A 167 1.52 -5.09 5.64
C ALA A 167 1.71 -3.72 6.32
N GLY A 168 2.95 -3.37 6.64
CA GLY A 168 3.27 -2.07 7.20
C GLY A 168 2.98 -0.91 6.25
N PHE A 169 3.20 -1.12 4.94
CA PHE A 169 2.85 -0.14 3.91
C PHE A 169 1.36 0.16 3.93
N LEU A 170 0.49 -0.87 3.97
CA LEU A 170 -0.96 -0.67 4.07
C LEU A 170 -1.35 0.08 5.33
N CYS A 171 -0.78 -0.24 6.49
CA CYS A 171 -1.08 0.47 7.75
C CYS A 171 -0.70 1.96 7.67
N ASN A 172 0.47 2.27 7.11
CA ASN A 172 0.93 3.63 6.90
C ASN A 172 0.05 4.40 5.91
N VAL A 173 -0.37 3.76 4.81
CA VAL A 173 -1.35 4.33 3.87
C VAL A 173 -2.70 4.57 4.57
N GLY A 174 -3.17 3.64 5.40
CA GLY A 174 -4.36 3.79 6.23
C GLY A 174 -4.28 4.99 7.18
N LEU A 175 -3.12 5.22 7.78
CA LEU A 175 -2.85 6.36 8.67
C LEU A 175 -2.92 7.71 7.91
N ILE A 176 -2.32 7.78 6.71
CA ILE A 176 -2.44 8.94 5.82
C ILE A 176 -3.91 9.17 5.43
N MET A 177 -4.61 8.11 5.05
CA MET A 177 -6.00 8.17 4.62
C MET A 177 -6.93 8.65 5.74
N ASP A 178 -6.76 8.12 6.96
CA ASP A 178 -7.55 8.53 8.13
C ASP A 178 -7.30 10.01 8.48
N TYR A 179 -6.05 10.45 8.47
CA TYR A 179 -5.70 11.86 8.70
C TYR A 179 -6.38 12.80 7.69
N LEU A 180 -6.24 12.51 6.40
CA LEU A 180 -6.84 13.32 5.36
C LEU A 180 -8.36 13.34 5.53
N ARG A 181 -8.99 12.17 5.64
CA ARG A 181 -10.44 12.04 5.84
C ARG A 181 -10.94 12.87 7.03
N ARG A 182 -10.30 12.79 8.20
CA ARG A 182 -10.69 13.58 9.39
C ARG A 182 -10.72 15.07 9.10
N ARG A 183 -9.71 15.57 8.40
CA ARG A 183 -9.63 16.97 7.99
C ARG A 183 -10.76 17.37 7.02
N SER A 184 -11.27 16.45 6.19
CA SER A 184 -12.40 16.73 5.30
C SER A 184 -13.72 16.90 6.04
N TYR A 185 -13.95 16.07 7.07
CA TYR A 185 -15.24 15.96 7.72
C TYR A 185 -15.44 16.91 8.91
N LEU A 186 -14.51 17.84 9.15
CA LEU A 186 -14.49 18.74 10.32
C LEU A 186 -14.49 18.02 11.69
N SER A 187 -14.48 16.69 11.72
CA SER A 187 -14.19 15.89 12.91
C SER A 187 -12.69 15.95 13.17
N ARG A 188 -12.29 16.88 14.04
CA ARG A 188 -10.88 17.16 14.34
C ARG A 188 -10.26 16.17 15.33
N ASN A 189 -11.03 15.29 15.94
CA ASN A 189 -10.50 14.42 16.98
C ASN A 189 -9.67 13.29 16.36
N VAL A 190 -8.45 13.12 16.82
CA VAL A 190 -7.69 11.89 16.58
C VAL A 190 -8.52 10.73 17.10
N GLY A 191 -8.75 9.74 16.25
CA GLY A 191 -9.63 8.62 16.58
C GLY A 191 -8.84 7.39 17.01
N VAL A 192 -9.55 6.44 17.61
CA VAL A 192 -9.09 5.06 17.84
C VAL A 192 -8.50 4.45 16.56
N THR A 193 -9.01 4.84 15.39
CA THR A 193 -8.48 4.44 14.07
C THR A 193 -7.00 4.80 13.87
N THR A 194 -6.58 6.00 14.27
CA THR A 194 -5.17 6.42 14.16
C THR A 194 -4.27 5.58 15.05
N VAL A 195 -4.72 5.27 16.28
CA VAL A 195 -3.98 4.39 17.22
C VAL A 195 -3.84 2.98 16.66
N ILE A 196 -4.91 2.41 16.11
CA ILE A 196 -4.90 1.08 15.50
C ILE A 196 -3.90 1.02 14.33
N PHE A 197 -3.90 2.02 13.44
CA PHE A 197 -2.93 2.03 12.34
C PHE A 197 -1.49 2.21 12.83
N ALA A 198 -1.25 3.07 13.80
CA ALA A 198 0.08 3.30 14.37
C ALA A 198 0.63 2.02 15.03
N LEU A 199 -0.18 1.39 15.88
CA LEU A 199 0.19 0.15 16.57
C LEU A 199 0.41 -0.99 15.59
N ALA A 200 -0.48 -1.17 14.61
CA ALA A 200 -0.31 -2.20 13.59
C ALA A 200 0.95 -1.98 12.74
N ALA A 201 1.21 -0.75 12.29
CA ALA A 201 2.45 -0.44 11.56
C ALA A 201 3.70 -0.74 12.40
N ALA A 202 3.66 -0.46 13.71
CA ALA A 202 4.73 -0.77 14.63
C ALA A 202 5.01 -2.29 14.75
N LEU A 203 4.02 -3.14 14.52
CA LEU A 203 4.12 -4.60 14.66
C LEU A 203 4.44 -5.33 13.34
N THR A 204 4.92 -4.61 12.32
CA THR A 204 5.18 -5.18 11.00
C THR A 204 6.66 -5.27 10.68
N SER A 205 7.34 -4.14 10.47
CA SER A 205 8.74 -4.08 10.05
C SER A 205 9.41 -2.81 10.54
N ARG A 206 10.73 -2.87 10.77
CA ARG A 206 11.55 -1.72 11.21
C ARG A 206 11.42 -0.50 10.29
N PHE A 207 11.40 -0.73 8.98
CA PHE A 207 11.26 0.36 8.01
C PHE A 207 9.89 1.03 8.13
N ASN A 208 8.81 0.26 8.24
CA ASN A 208 7.47 0.82 8.40
C ASN A 208 7.24 1.49 9.75
N MET A 209 7.93 1.07 10.82
CA MET A 209 7.95 1.80 12.10
C MET A 209 8.51 3.22 11.91
N LEU A 210 9.64 3.36 11.21
CA LEU A 210 10.24 4.67 10.94
C LEU A 210 9.33 5.54 10.06
N CYS A 211 8.73 4.97 9.02
CA CYS A 211 7.75 5.69 8.20
C CYS A 211 6.54 6.13 9.03
N MET A 212 6.02 5.26 9.89
CA MET A 212 4.91 5.58 10.81
C MET A 212 5.28 6.74 11.74
N ALA A 213 6.46 6.69 12.36
CA ALA A 213 6.98 7.75 13.22
C ALA A 213 7.05 9.11 12.49
N MET A 214 7.57 9.13 11.25
CA MET A 214 7.61 10.34 10.43
C MET A 214 6.21 10.87 10.07
N ILE A 215 5.26 9.99 9.71
CA ILE A 215 3.90 10.41 9.38
C ILE A 215 3.20 10.96 10.63
N ILE A 216 3.35 10.32 11.79
CA ILE A 216 2.77 10.81 13.05
C ILE A 216 3.39 12.14 13.46
N LEU A 217 4.71 12.32 13.33
CA LEU A 217 5.37 13.61 13.58
C LEU A 217 4.76 14.71 12.69
N TYR A 218 4.55 14.43 11.40
CA TYR A 218 3.89 15.36 10.49
C TYR A 218 2.46 15.69 10.92
N ILE A 219 1.65 14.68 11.28
CA ILE A 219 0.28 14.87 11.77
C ILE A 219 0.28 15.70 13.05
N MET A 220 1.19 15.40 13.98
CA MET A 220 1.36 16.12 15.24
C MET A 220 1.65 17.60 14.99
N ILE A 221 2.62 17.93 14.13
CA ILE A 221 2.92 19.32 13.78
C ILE A 221 1.69 20.05 13.20
N LYS A 222 0.90 19.39 12.35
CA LYS A 222 -0.30 20.00 11.75
C LYS A 222 -1.44 20.18 12.74
N GLU A 223 -1.68 19.20 13.60
CA GLU A 223 -2.72 19.24 14.65
C GLU A 223 -2.36 20.24 15.76
N LEU A 224 -1.08 20.36 16.14
CA LEU A 224 -0.64 21.37 17.12
C LEU A 224 -0.90 22.81 16.63
N ARG A 225 -0.75 23.06 15.33
CA ARG A 225 -1.00 24.38 14.72
C ARG A 225 -2.48 24.72 14.55
N SER A 226 -3.34 23.73 14.30
CA SER A 226 -4.71 23.99 13.80
C SER A 226 -5.84 23.16 14.42
N GLY A 227 -5.49 22.15 15.22
CA GLY A 227 -6.42 21.25 15.91
C GLY A 227 -7.05 21.89 17.15
N GLY A 228 -8.13 21.28 17.64
CA GLY A 228 -8.70 21.61 18.96
C GLY A 228 -7.86 21.03 20.10
N ILE A 229 -8.04 21.52 21.33
CA ILE A 229 -7.25 21.12 22.51
C ILE A 229 -7.22 19.60 22.70
N ALA A 230 -8.36 18.93 22.59
CA ALA A 230 -8.44 17.47 22.72
C ALA A 230 -7.61 16.73 21.65
N SER A 231 -7.66 17.19 20.39
CA SER A 231 -6.84 16.63 19.30
C SER A 231 -5.35 16.83 19.58
N LYS A 232 -4.96 18.03 20.05
CA LYS A 232 -3.58 18.36 20.39
C LYS A 232 -3.04 17.44 21.49
N LEU A 233 -3.81 17.23 22.56
CA LEU A 233 -3.39 16.37 23.66
C LEU A 233 -3.24 14.92 23.19
N MET A 234 -4.25 14.39 22.50
CA MET A 234 -4.24 13.01 22.02
C MET A 234 -3.13 12.75 21.00
N ILE A 235 -2.91 13.65 20.04
CA ILE A 235 -1.83 13.48 19.06
C ILE A 235 -0.45 13.62 19.70
N THR A 236 -0.32 14.40 20.77
CA THR A 236 0.95 14.52 21.51
C THR A 236 1.26 13.23 22.24
N ILE A 237 0.28 12.63 22.93
CA ILE A 237 0.45 11.33 23.59
C ILE A 237 0.82 10.26 22.58
N ILE A 238 0.05 10.14 21.49
CA ILE A 238 0.34 9.18 20.41
C ILE A 238 1.70 9.46 19.78
N GLY A 239 2.04 10.73 19.57
CA GLY A 239 3.31 11.17 19.01
C GLY A 239 4.50 10.75 19.86
N ILE A 240 4.46 11.03 21.15
CA ILE A 240 5.51 10.62 22.10
C ILE A 240 5.63 9.11 22.15
N MET A 241 4.51 8.38 22.24
CA MET A 241 4.53 6.91 22.27
C MET A 241 5.08 6.32 20.97
N ALA A 242 4.64 6.81 19.82
CA ALA A 242 5.06 6.29 18.52
C ALA A 242 6.51 6.64 18.17
N LEU A 243 6.94 7.87 18.47
CA LEU A 243 8.32 8.30 18.26
C LEU A 243 9.26 7.60 19.23
N GLY A 244 8.89 7.57 20.52
CA GLY A 244 9.65 6.86 21.54
C GLY A 244 9.79 5.38 21.22
N PHE A 245 8.68 4.70 20.94
CA PHE A 245 8.71 3.29 20.54
C PHE A 245 9.50 3.09 19.25
N GLY A 246 9.24 3.86 18.19
CA GLY A 246 9.91 3.70 16.90
C GLY A 246 11.43 3.92 16.97
N ILE A 247 11.89 4.95 17.68
CA ILE A 247 13.32 5.27 17.83
C ILE A 247 14.01 4.27 18.75
N VAL A 248 13.45 4.01 19.93
CA VAL A 248 14.04 3.06 20.90
C VAL A 248 14.11 1.67 20.28
N PHE A 249 13.03 1.20 19.65
CA PHE A 249 13.01 -0.12 19.01
C PHE A 249 13.99 -0.20 17.83
N TRP A 250 14.17 0.88 17.08
CA TRP A 250 15.18 0.93 16.02
C TRP A 250 16.61 0.84 16.57
N ILE A 251 16.94 1.55 17.66
CA ILE A 251 18.25 1.48 18.33
C ILE A 251 18.49 0.06 18.86
N LEU A 252 17.50 -0.55 19.52
CA LEU A 252 17.62 -1.89 20.09
C LEU A 252 17.79 -2.98 19.03
N THR A 253 17.14 -2.83 17.87
CA THR A 253 17.07 -3.89 16.84
C THR A 253 18.02 -3.70 15.67
N THR A 254 18.86 -2.65 15.68
CA THR A 254 19.89 -2.40 14.65
C THR A 254 21.28 -2.36 15.28
N ASN A 255 22.32 -2.58 14.47
CA ASN A 255 23.71 -2.46 14.95
C ASN A 255 24.33 -1.10 14.60
N VAL A 256 23.51 -0.05 14.40
CA VAL A 256 24.00 1.27 14.01
C VAL A 256 24.82 1.92 15.13
N ASN A 257 24.52 1.64 16.40
CA ASN A 257 25.31 2.11 17.54
C ASN A 257 25.28 1.06 18.66
N ILE A 258 26.23 0.13 18.61
CA ILE A 258 26.32 -1.01 19.53
C ILE A 258 26.61 -0.54 20.96
N ASP A 259 27.46 0.48 21.13
CA ASP A 259 27.84 0.99 22.44
C ASP A 259 26.64 1.63 23.15
N LEU A 260 25.89 2.47 22.44
CA LEU A 260 24.64 3.05 22.96
C LEU A 260 23.60 1.96 23.26
N LYS A 261 23.49 0.93 22.40
CA LYS A 261 22.59 -0.19 22.66
C LYS A 261 22.96 -0.90 23.96
N ASN A 262 24.22 -1.28 24.12
CA ASN A 262 24.70 -2.00 25.29
C ASN A 262 24.55 -1.16 26.57
N GLN A 263 24.82 0.15 26.50
CA GLN A 263 24.58 1.07 27.60
C GLN A 263 23.09 1.13 27.97
N LEU A 264 22.19 1.31 27.00
CA LEU A 264 20.75 1.35 27.25
C LEU A 264 20.20 0.04 27.83
N LEU A 265 20.72 -1.10 27.39
CA LEU A 265 20.34 -2.42 27.92
C LEU A 265 20.81 -2.59 29.38
N ALA A 266 22.01 -2.10 29.71
CA ALA A 266 22.54 -2.12 31.07
C ALA A 266 21.78 -1.16 32.01
N ASP A 267 21.47 0.04 31.53
CA ASP A 267 20.83 1.09 32.33
C ASP A 267 19.33 0.84 32.54
N TYR A 268 18.67 0.08 31.63
CA TYR A 268 17.23 -0.17 31.66
C TYR A 268 16.88 -1.66 31.48
N PRO A 269 16.70 -2.42 32.58
CA PRO A 269 16.40 -3.87 32.53
C PRO A 269 15.13 -4.22 31.73
N ALA A 270 14.14 -3.32 31.69
CA ALA A 270 12.93 -3.51 30.89
C ALA A 270 13.22 -3.51 29.37
N LEU A 271 14.23 -2.73 28.93
CA LEU A 271 14.67 -2.74 27.54
C LEU A 271 15.42 -4.02 27.20
N ASP A 272 16.14 -4.61 28.15
CA ASP A 272 16.80 -5.91 27.98
C ASP A 272 15.82 -7.06 27.82
N ALA A 273 14.77 -7.09 28.64
CA ALA A 273 13.67 -8.05 28.48
C ALA A 273 12.97 -7.89 27.12
N LEU A 274 12.72 -6.65 26.69
CA LEU A 274 12.12 -6.35 25.39
C LEU A 274 13.05 -6.72 24.23
N TYR A 275 14.35 -6.46 24.35
CA TYR A 275 15.35 -6.82 23.36
C TYR A 275 15.42 -8.34 23.18
N THR A 276 15.55 -9.08 24.29
CA THR A 276 15.63 -10.55 24.31
C THR A 276 14.39 -11.20 23.67
N THR A 277 13.20 -10.67 23.94
CA THR A 277 11.95 -11.15 23.34
C THR A 277 11.78 -10.73 21.87
N SER A 278 12.39 -9.62 21.46
CA SER A 278 12.39 -9.12 20.07
C SER A 278 13.47 -9.76 19.18
N LEU A 279 14.45 -10.44 19.79
CA LEU A 279 15.71 -10.85 19.16
C LEU A 279 15.43 -11.70 17.91
N GLY A 280 14.61 -12.76 18.02
CA GLY A 280 14.24 -13.59 16.87
C GLY A 280 13.35 -12.92 15.82
N SER A 281 12.70 -11.79 16.13
CA SER A 281 11.73 -11.14 15.22
C SER A 281 12.35 -10.00 14.40
N TYR A 282 13.33 -9.29 14.95
CA TYR A 282 13.80 -8.01 14.42
C TYR A 282 15.32 -7.85 14.33
N THR A 283 16.14 -8.79 14.82
CA THR A 283 17.60 -8.65 14.73
C THR A 283 18.10 -8.58 13.30
N ASP A 284 19.13 -7.78 13.13
CA ASP A 284 19.90 -7.72 11.91
C ASP A 284 20.84 -8.93 11.82
N TYR A 285 20.49 -9.92 11.00
CA TYR A 285 21.34 -11.09 10.74
C TYR A 285 22.51 -10.78 9.78
N GLY A 286 22.63 -9.54 9.30
CA GLY A 286 23.71 -9.13 8.39
C GLY A 286 24.97 -8.69 9.13
N VAL A 287 26.09 -9.37 8.91
CA VAL A 287 27.43 -8.87 9.26
C VAL A 287 27.75 -7.64 8.39
N TYR A 288 28.14 -6.55 9.04
CA TYR A 288 28.06 -5.14 8.61
C TYR A 288 29.00 -4.66 7.48
N ASN A 289 29.48 -5.50 6.56
CA ASN A 289 30.57 -5.07 5.65
C ASN A 289 30.20 -4.73 4.20
N LYS A 290 28.95 -4.87 3.74
CA LYS A 290 28.62 -4.63 2.31
C LYS A 290 27.20 -4.10 2.03
N VAL A 291 26.63 -3.20 2.84
CA VAL A 291 25.30 -2.61 2.52
C VAL A 291 25.35 -1.92 1.15
N ILE A 292 26.33 -1.05 0.93
CA ILE A 292 26.55 -0.38 -0.37
C ILE A 292 26.86 -1.41 -1.48
N GLY A 293 27.69 -2.42 -1.19
CA GLY A 293 28.03 -3.48 -2.14
C GLY A 293 26.83 -4.34 -2.57
N LYS A 294 25.86 -4.57 -1.68
CA LYS A 294 24.61 -5.31 -1.99
C LYS A 294 23.60 -4.44 -2.76
N HIS A 295 23.58 -3.13 -2.52
CA HIS A 295 22.72 -2.18 -3.24
C HIS A 295 23.22 -1.82 -4.66
N LEU A 296 24.50 -2.10 -4.97
CA LEU A 296 25.12 -1.77 -6.26
C LEU A 296 25.61 -3.00 -7.05
N SER A 297 25.49 -4.21 -6.50
CA SER A 297 25.95 -5.42 -7.18
C SER A 297 24.97 -5.86 -8.27
N LEU A 298 25.25 -5.46 -9.51
CA LEU A 298 24.63 -5.99 -10.74
C LEU A 298 25.49 -7.12 -11.36
N ASN A 299 26.20 -7.87 -10.52
CA ASN A 299 27.14 -8.90 -10.95
C ASN A 299 26.44 -9.97 -11.81
N GLY A 300 27.03 -10.28 -12.97
CA GLY A 300 26.49 -11.25 -13.91
C GLY A 300 25.52 -10.67 -14.94
N LEU A 301 25.26 -9.36 -14.93
CA LEU A 301 24.62 -8.66 -16.03
C LEU A 301 25.67 -7.93 -16.87
N ASP A 302 25.60 -8.10 -18.18
CA ASP A 302 26.30 -7.22 -19.11
C ASP A 302 25.54 -5.89 -19.29
N ILE A 303 26.16 -4.94 -19.99
CA ILE A 303 25.56 -3.61 -20.20
C ILE A 303 24.18 -3.72 -20.86
N PHE A 304 24.02 -4.63 -21.83
CA PHE A 304 22.74 -4.85 -22.51
C PHE A 304 21.66 -5.27 -21.51
N ASN A 305 21.95 -6.28 -20.68
CA ASN A 305 21.02 -6.79 -19.68
C ASN A 305 20.74 -5.80 -18.54
N ILE A 306 21.66 -4.88 -18.23
CA ILE A 306 21.39 -3.79 -17.28
C ILE A 306 20.32 -2.83 -17.84
N PHE A 307 20.45 -2.43 -19.11
CA PHE A 307 19.51 -1.48 -19.72
C PHE A 307 18.17 -2.12 -20.06
N PHE A 308 18.20 -3.31 -20.66
CA PHE A 308 17.01 -3.97 -21.21
C PHE A 308 16.43 -5.07 -20.31
N GLY A 309 17.21 -5.57 -19.37
CA GLY A 309 16.84 -6.70 -18.52
C GLY A 309 17.37 -8.01 -19.08
N ALA A 310 17.63 -8.95 -18.18
CA ALA A 310 18.02 -10.32 -18.51
C ALA A 310 16.83 -11.29 -18.63
N GLY A 311 15.59 -10.83 -18.38
CA GLY A 311 14.39 -11.67 -18.52
C GLY A 311 14.12 -12.61 -17.34
N TYR A 312 14.87 -12.53 -16.25
CA TYR A 312 14.64 -13.34 -15.06
C TYR A 312 14.74 -12.54 -13.76
N ARG A 313 14.08 -13.04 -12.71
CA ARG A 313 14.14 -12.43 -11.38
C ARG A 313 15.26 -13.08 -10.56
N THR A 314 16.25 -12.30 -10.12
CA THR A 314 17.35 -12.82 -9.30
C THR A 314 16.89 -13.23 -7.90
N GLY A 315 17.36 -14.38 -7.41
CA GLY A 315 17.21 -14.81 -6.02
C GLY A 315 18.31 -14.27 -5.09
N HIS A 316 19.38 -13.68 -5.63
CA HIS A 316 20.59 -13.33 -4.88
C HIS A 316 20.53 -11.96 -4.20
N SER A 317 19.53 -11.15 -4.51
CA SER A 317 19.30 -9.84 -3.90
C SER A 317 17.90 -9.81 -3.33
N ASP A 318 17.72 -9.27 -2.13
CA ASP A 318 16.39 -9.04 -1.55
C ASP A 318 15.75 -7.74 -2.04
N ILE A 319 16.55 -6.85 -2.63
CA ILE A 319 16.20 -5.48 -2.97
C ILE A 319 15.28 -5.41 -4.18
N GLY A 320 14.16 -4.71 -4.04
CA GLY A 320 13.10 -4.56 -5.03
C GLY A 320 13.58 -4.13 -6.42
N TYR A 321 14.14 -2.93 -6.54
CA TYR A 321 14.58 -2.41 -7.83
C TYR A 321 15.66 -3.27 -8.51
N ILE A 322 16.54 -3.94 -7.75
CA ILE A 322 17.55 -4.84 -8.33
C ILE A 322 16.85 -6.03 -9.00
N LYS A 323 15.88 -6.66 -8.33
CA LYS A 323 15.07 -7.73 -8.93
C LYS A 323 14.39 -7.27 -10.21
N THR A 324 13.87 -6.04 -10.22
CA THR A 324 13.23 -5.44 -11.38
C THR A 324 14.24 -5.16 -12.51
N ILE A 325 15.45 -4.65 -12.22
CA ILE A 325 16.52 -4.46 -13.22
C ILE A 325 16.89 -5.79 -13.88
N TYR A 326 17.11 -6.84 -13.09
CA TYR A 326 17.42 -8.16 -13.66
C TYR A 326 16.33 -8.66 -14.60
N SER A 327 15.06 -8.35 -14.33
CA SER A 327 13.98 -8.86 -15.17
C SER A 327 13.66 -7.98 -16.36
N ILE A 328 13.53 -6.67 -16.18
CA ILE A 328 12.99 -5.73 -17.19
C ILE A 328 13.93 -4.56 -17.49
N GLY A 329 15.09 -4.50 -16.85
CA GLY A 329 16.10 -3.48 -17.06
C GLY A 329 15.69 -2.09 -16.59
N ILE A 330 16.61 -1.14 -16.77
CA ILE A 330 16.36 0.28 -16.50
C ILE A 330 15.22 0.81 -17.39
N VAL A 331 15.14 0.38 -18.65
CA VAL A 331 14.10 0.81 -19.58
C VAL A 331 12.70 0.42 -19.08
N GLY A 332 12.53 -0.83 -18.63
CA GLY A 332 11.27 -1.28 -18.03
C GLY A 332 10.89 -0.46 -16.80
N ILE A 333 11.84 -0.22 -15.89
CA ILE A 333 11.62 0.63 -14.70
C ILE A 333 11.18 2.05 -15.08
N LEU A 334 11.80 2.65 -16.10
CA LEU A 334 11.41 3.97 -16.57
C LEU A 334 9.98 3.98 -17.12
N ILE A 335 9.53 2.92 -17.80
CA ILE A 335 8.14 2.76 -18.24
C ILE A 335 7.19 2.70 -17.03
N GLU A 336 7.54 1.92 -16.01
CA GLU A 336 6.74 1.82 -14.79
C GLU A 336 6.62 3.17 -14.07
N ILE A 337 7.75 3.87 -13.85
CA ILE A 337 7.80 5.18 -13.23
C ILE A 337 7.01 6.21 -14.06
N ALA A 338 7.17 6.19 -15.39
CA ALA A 338 6.45 7.09 -16.30
C ALA A 338 4.94 6.88 -16.20
N ALA A 339 4.45 5.64 -16.10
CA ALA A 339 3.02 5.37 -15.95
C ALA A 339 2.45 5.99 -14.67
N TYR A 340 3.11 5.82 -13.53
CA TYR A 340 2.66 6.41 -12.26
C TYR A 340 2.83 7.94 -12.24
N TYR A 341 3.88 8.48 -12.86
CA TYR A 341 4.05 9.92 -13.04
C TYR A 341 2.92 10.53 -13.87
N ILE A 342 2.58 9.91 -15.00
CA ILE A 342 1.45 10.34 -15.85
C ILE A 342 0.12 10.20 -15.08
N ALA A 343 -0.04 9.16 -14.26
CA ALA A 343 -1.22 8.99 -13.41
C ALA A 343 -1.36 10.13 -12.39
N ILE A 344 -0.27 10.51 -11.70
CA ILE A 344 -0.21 11.68 -10.80
C ILE A 344 -0.62 12.94 -11.56
N ARG A 345 -0.01 13.20 -12.72
CA ARG A 345 -0.33 14.37 -13.56
C ARG A 345 -1.81 14.38 -13.95
N ASN A 346 -2.38 13.24 -14.31
CA ASN A 346 -3.79 13.11 -14.67
C ASN A 346 -4.71 13.44 -13.49
N VAL A 347 -4.40 12.92 -12.30
CA VAL A 347 -5.15 13.18 -11.07
C VAL A 347 -5.07 14.65 -10.65
N LEU A 348 -3.89 15.27 -10.72
CA LEU A 348 -3.69 16.70 -10.47
C LEU A 348 -4.45 17.58 -11.48
N ASN A 349 -4.39 17.25 -12.77
CA ASN A 349 -5.13 17.99 -13.79
C ASN A 349 -6.64 17.95 -13.55
N VAL A 350 -7.16 16.83 -13.06
CA VAL A 350 -8.59 16.69 -12.71
C VAL A 350 -8.94 17.55 -11.49
N SER A 351 -8.06 17.67 -10.50
CA SER A 351 -8.30 18.51 -9.32
C SER A 351 -8.28 20.00 -9.66
N THR A 352 -7.26 20.46 -10.40
CA THR A 352 -7.07 21.87 -10.77
C THR A 352 -8.19 22.39 -11.66
N ARG A 353 -8.53 21.66 -12.74
CA ARG A 353 -9.58 22.09 -13.69
C ARG A 353 -10.96 22.22 -13.06
N ARG A 354 -11.21 21.55 -11.93
CA ARG A 354 -12.53 21.49 -11.29
C ARG A 354 -12.68 22.48 -10.12
N LYS A 355 -11.69 23.36 -9.88
CA LYS A 355 -11.67 24.34 -8.77
C LYS A 355 -12.07 23.71 -7.41
N ILE A 356 -11.73 22.44 -7.20
CA ILE A 356 -12.05 21.74 -5.95
C ILE A 356 -11.07 22.23 -4.89
N LYS A 357 -11.48 23.25 -4.11
CA LYS A 357 -10.77 23.66 -2.89
C LYS A 357 -10.65 22.42 -1.98
N ASN A 358 -9.42 22.01 -1.65
CA ASN A 358 -9.10 20.81 -0.86
C ASN A 358 -9.48 19.44 -1.49
N ASN A 359 -8.85 19.07 -2.63
CA ASN A 359 -8.99 17.69 -3.13
C ASN A 359 -8.05 16.72 -2.38
N GLN A 360 -8.47 16.31 -1.20
CA GLN A 360 -7.72 15.39 -0.35
C GLN A 360 -7.48 14.03 -0.98
N ASP A 361 -8.38 13.55 -1.85
CA ASP A 361 -8.20 12.28 -2.54
C ASP A 361 -7.04 12.33 -3.54
N THR A 362 -6.81 13.49 -4.16
CA THR A 362 -5.63 13.73 -4.99
C THR A 362 -4.36 13.74 -4.15
N LEU A 363 -4.38 14.44 -3.01
CA LEU A 363 -3.22 14.45 -2.11
C LEU A 363 -2.93 13.05 -1.57
N PHE A 364 -3.96 12.27 -1.24
CA PHE A 364 -3.85 10.88 -0.84
C PHE A 364 -3.21 10.03 -1.92
N PHE A 365 -3.71 10.10 -3.17
CA PHE A 365 -3.15 9.34 -4.27
C PHE A 365 -1.66 9.67 -4.51
N VAL A 366 -1.30 10.96 -4.49
CA VAL A 366 0.09 11.40 -4.65
C VAL A 366 0.97 10.93 -3.49
N ALA A 367 0.55 11.12 -2.25
CA ALA A 367 1.30 10.70 -1.07
C ALA A 367 1.53 9.18 -1.05
N SER A 368 0.48 8.40 -1.33
CA SER A 368 0.57 6.94 -1.39
C SER A 368 1.46 6.45 -2.53
N THR A 369 1.43 7.13 -3.69
CA THR A 369 2.31 6.79 -4.84
C THR A 369 3.77 7.11 -4.54
N LEU A 370 4.06 8.26 -3.93
CA LEU A 370 5.42 8.60 -3.49
C LEU A 370 5.93 7.62 -2.43
N PHE A 371 5.08 7.23 -1.49
CA PHE A 371 5.45 6.24 -0.48
C PHE A 371 5.70 4.85 -1.10
N MET A 372 4.93 4.47 -2.12
CA MET A 372 5.16 3.24 -2.89
C MET A 372 6.53 3.28 -3.58
N PHE A 373 6.94 4.41 -4.18
CA PHE A 373 8.27 4.55 -4.77
C PHE A 373 9.40 4.43 -3.73
N LEU A 374 9.23 4.99 -2.54
CA LEU A 374 10.19 4.81 -1.44
C LEU A 374 10.31 3.34 -1.03
N MET A 375 9.19 2.61 -0.99
CA MET A 375 9.20 1.19 -0.69
C MET A 375 9.80 0.33 -1.81
N GLU A 376 9.71 0.74 -3.08
CA GLU A 376 10.36 0.06 -4.22
C GLU A 376 11.87 -0.08 -4.03
N ALA A 377 12.49 0.90 -3.35
CA ALA A 377 13.90 0.87 -2.99
C ALA A 377 14.25 -0.32 -2.08
N LYS A 378 13.26 -0.89 -1.39
CA LYS A 378 13.41 -2.04 -0.49
C LYS A 378 12.78 -3.31 -1.07
N ASN A 379 11.50 -3.29 -1.45
CA ASN A 379 10.76 -4.42 -1.98
C ASN A 379 10.02 -4.03 -3.25
N SER A 380 9.89 -4.95 -4.20
CA SER A 380 9.19 -4.64 -5.45
C SER A 380 7.67 -4.56 -5.23
N LEU A 381 7.17 -3.34 -5.11
CA LEU A 381 5.78 -2.96 -4.87
C LEU A 381 5.06 -2.43 -6.11
N ILE A 382 5.77 -1.84 -7.07
CA ILE A 382 5.17 -1.31 -8.30
C ILE A 382 4.53 -2.46 -9.09
N PHE A 383 3.25 -2.36 -9.45
CA PHE A 383 2.50 -3.47 -10.06
C PHE A 383 2.46 -4.79 -9.23
N SER A 384 2.85 -4.77 -7.95
CA SER A 384 2.71 -5.94 -7.07
C SER A 384 1.24 -6.14 -6.68
N SER A 385 0.88 -7.33 -6.18
CA SER A 385 -0.49 -7.54 -5.73
C SER A 385 -0.79 -6.72 -4.49
N THR A 386 -2.06 -6.42 -4.27
CA THR A 386 -2.57 -5.59 -3.19
C THR A 386 -2.31 -4.10 -3.41
N THR A 387 -1.05 -3.70 -3.63
CA THR A 387 -0.67 -2.30 -3.86
C THR A 387 -1.25 -1.79 -5.17
N PHE A 388 -1.11 -2.56 -6.26
CA PHE A 388 -1.61 -2.17 -7.56
C PHE A 388 -3.14 -2.10 -7.59
N GLU A 389 -3.83 -3.07 -6.99
CA GLU A 389 -5.29 -3.08 -6.87
C GLU A 389 -5.79 -1.87 -6.08
N MET A 390 -5.16 -1.56 -4.94
CA MET A 390 -5.47 -0.37 -4.15
C MET A 390 -5.28 0.92 -4.97
N MET A 391 -4.12 1.08 -5.62
CA MET A 391 -3.84 2.26 -6.44
C MET A 391 -4.82 2.39 -7.61
N SER A 392 -5.18 1.27 -8.23
CA SER A 392 -6.16 1.20 -9.31
C SER A 392 -7.55 1.63 -8.85
N ILE A 393 -7.99 1.15 -7.68
CA ILE A 393 -9.27 1.55 -7.06
C ILE A 393 -9.29 3.06 -6.85
N ILE A 394 -8.25 3.63 -6.23
CA ILE A 394 -8.17 5.07 -5.93
C ILE A 394 -8.14 5.88 -7.23
N TYR A 395 -7.28 5.50 -8.18
CA TYR A 395 -7.12 6.17 -9.47
C TYR A 395 -8.46 6.21 -10.22
N LEU A 396 -9.09 5.06 -10.43
CA LEU A 396 -10.36 4.94 -11.15
C LEU A 396 -11.51 5.65 -10.43
N CYS A 397 -11.54 5.62 -9.09
CA CYS A 397 -12.50 6.41 -8.32
C CYS A 397 -12.37 7.91 -8.61
N ILE A 398 -11.15 8.45 -8.63
CA ILE A 398 -10.93 9.87 -8.94
C ILE A 398 -11.30 10.18 -10.40
N MET A 399 -10.89 9.33 -11.34
CA MET A 399 -11.07 9.58 -12.76
C MET A 399 -12.54 9.47 -13.22
N ILE A 400 -13.26 8.46 -12.76
CA ILE A 400 -14.63 8.14 -13.22
C ILE A 400 -15.67 8.87 -12.38
N LYS A 401 -15.66 8.68 -11.06
CA LYS A 401 -16.77 9.15 -10.20
C LYS A 401 -16.81 10.66 -10.02
N THR A 402 -15.68 11.32 -10.21
CA THR A 402 -15.63 12.79 -10.21
C THR A 402 -16.21 13.38 -11.52
N LYS A 403 -16.34 12.59 -12.61
CA LYS A 403 -16.94 13.03 -13.89
C LYS A 403 -18.49 13.07 -13.85
N ASN A 404 -19.12 12.18 -13.06
CA ASN A 404 -20.58 12.07 -12.99
C ASN A 404 -21.26 13.17 -12.15
N ILE A 405 -20.56 13.78 -11.20
CA ILE A 405 -21.11 14.87 -10.36
C ILE A 405 -21.41 16.13 -11.20
N ASN A 406 -20.59 16.42 -12.21
CA ASN A 406 -20.80 17.60 -13.06
C ASN A 406 -21.98 17.43 -14.03
N LYS A 407 -22.23 16.22 -14.55
CA LYS A 407 -23.41 15.97 -15.39
C LYS A 407 -24.73 16.14 -14.63
N LEU A 408 -24.76 15.76 -13.35
CA LEU A 408 -25.95 15.95 -12.50
C LEU A 408 -26.19 17.42 -12.16
N LYS A 409 -25.15 18.20 -11.86
CA LYS A 409 -25.29 19.63 -11.56
C LYS A 409 -25.79 20.46 -12.74
N PHE A 410 -25.41 20.13 -13.98
CA PHE A 410 -25.91 20.85 -15.16
C PHE A 410 -27.35 20.50 -15.52
N ASN A 411 -27.85 19.31 -15.17
CA ASN A 411 -29.24 18.94 -15.42
C ASN A 411 -30.20 19.50 -14.37
N THR A 412 -29.76 19.74 -13.14
CA THR A 412 -30.60 20.35 -12.08
C THR A 412 -30.75 21.88 -12.20
N VAL A 413 -30.01 22.54 -13.09
CA VAL A 413 -30.14 23.99 -13.35
C VAL A 413 -31.06 24.26 -14.56
N ARG A 414 -31.57 23.20 -15.20
CA ARG A 414 -32.46 23.28 -16.38
C ARG A 414 -33.88 22.77 -16.14
N ASN A 415 -34.26 22.51 -14.88
CA ASN A 415 -35.63 22.20 -14.51
C ASN A 415 -36.18 23.29 -13.60
#